data_AF-D5SZ03-F1
#
_entry.id   AF-D5SZ03-F1
#
_cell.length_a   1.000
_cell.length_b   1.000
_cell.length_c   1.000
_cell.angle_alpha   90.00
_cell.angle_beta   90.00
_cell.angle_gamma   90.00
#
_symmetry.space_group_name_H-M   'P 1'
#
loop_
_entity.id
_entity.type
_entity.pdbx_description
1 polymer ?
#
loop_
_entity_poly.entity_id
_entity_poly.type
_entity_poly.pdbx_seq_one_letter_code
_entity_poly.pdbx_strand_id
1 'polypeptide(L)'
;MMETTGQTMQPPLSHEHSRWGTPVRVRSMLLLWTVLCWPLAGGMIRAQESSVSKAETNTDSTKLSDQSCAKSSGKTQANSTRASSSASSPREQSPTPVQIQRAKEFAATHHPELGELLGRLESYDEPSFVEAIQELLRTMDRLEKLSEKNTERGRVELEDWKLTSRIRLLAARLAMADALPVENPEASSSAIKQEIRKLLIERAELRKSSLTAERQRLQDRLEKVNRQLSELSERERQNIERELDRLEANASQAKTRQKAAQKEKSSQNTRQRSSSNAPQSDSTVKPAEKPAKNNQKP
;
A
#
# COMPACT_ATOMS: atom_id res chain seq x y z
N MET A 1 51.08 16.98 88.76
CA MET A 1 51.57 16.41 87.48
C MET A 1 50.40 16.50 86.52
N MET A 2 49.99 17.65 85.96
CA MET A 2 50.70 18.57 85.06
C MET A 2 51.47 17.83 83.98
N GLU A 3 50.84 17.61 82.82
CA GLU A 3 51.44 17.86 81.51
C GLU A 3 50.37 18.41 80.55
N THR A 4 50.73 19.57 80.01
CA THR A 4 50.07 20.43 79.04
C THR A 4 50.88 20.31 77.74
N THR A 5 50.36 20.83 76.62
CA THR A 5 50.99 20.99 75.28
C THR A 5 50.77 19.83 74.30
N GLY A 6 50.55 20.03 73.00
CA GLY A 6 50.58 21.25 72.20
C GLY A 6 49.78 21.07 70.92
N GLN A 7 48.96 22.08 70.65
CA GLN A 7 48.16 22.28 69.45
C GLN A 7 49.05 22.97 68.41
N THR A 8 49.42 22.26 67.35
CA THR A 8 50.12 22.87 66.20
C THR A 8 49.12 23.04 65.06
N MET A 9 48.76 24.30 64.83
CA MET A 9 48.06 24.75 63.64
C MET A 9 48.96 24.56 62.40
N GLN A 10 48.42 23.92 61.36
CA GLN A 10 48.94 24.05 60.00
C GLN A 10 48.06 25.01 59.18
N PRO A 11 48.67 25.90 58.37
CA PRO A 11 47.96 26.92 57.59
C PRO A 11 47.27 26.36 56.33
N PRO A 12 46.22 27.03 55.83
CA PRO A 12 45.53 26.66 54.61
C PRO A 12 46.35 27.06 53.38
N LEU A 13 46.76 26.08 52.57
CA LEU A 13 47.33 26.33 51.26
C LEU A 13 46.22 26.57 50.24
N SER A 14 46.28 27.76 49.69
CA SER A 14 45.42 28.37 48.69
C SER A 14 45.56 27.70 47.31
N HIS A 15 44.43 27.74 46.58
CA HIS A 15 44.36 27.88 45.12
C HIS A 15 45.12 26.88 44.25
N GLU A 16 44.49 25.73 43.99
CA GLU A 16 44.60 25.11 42.67
C GLU A 16 43.42 25.55 41.79
N HIS A 17 43.78 26.25 40.72
CA HIS A 17 42.92 26.58 39.61
C HIS A 17 42.32 25.30 39.03
N SER A 18 41.05 25.03 39.36
CA SER A 18 40.21 24.15 38.56
C SER A 18 40.17 24.71 37.15
N ARG A 19 40.99 24.16 36.26
CA ARG A 19 40.83 24.29 34.83
C ARG A 19 39.44 23.76 34.53
N TRP A 20 38.56 24.66 34.13
CA TRP A 20 37.26 24.33 33.56
C TRP A 20 37.54 23.49 32.33
N GLY A 21 37.51 22.17 32.51
CA GLY A 21 37.44 21.22 31.42
C GLY A 21 36.25 21.65 30.58
N THR A 22 36.54 22.02 29.33
CA THR A 22 35.53 22.32 28.33
C THR A 22 34.43 21.27 28.40
N PRO A 23 33.14 21.64 28.38
CA PRO A 23 32.08 20.66 28.29
C PRO A 23 32.33 19.85 27.02
N VAL A 24 32.70 18.58 27.18
CA VAL A 24 32.72 17.62 26.09
C VAL A 24 31.32 17.68 25.52
N ARG A 25 31.21 18.29 24.35
CA ARG A 25 29.98 18.41 23.59
C ARG A 25 29.44 17.00 23.42
N VAL A 26 28.47 16.62 24.25
CA VAL A 26 27.55 15.49 24.03
C VAL A 26 26.63 15.89 22.86
N ARG A 27 27.23 16.13 21.69
CA ARG A 27 26.54 16.38 20.42
C ARG A 27 26.62 15.17 19.50
N SER A 28 27.12 14.04 19.99
CA SER A 28 27.30 12.82 19.22
C SER A 28 26.51 11.64 19.80
N MET A 29 25.24 11.87 20.15
CA MET A 29 24.27 10.80 20.40
C MET A 29 22.95 10.99 19.63
N LEU A 30 22.94 11.90 18.64
CA LEU A 30 21.81 12.14 17.72
C LEU A 30 22.05 11.57 16.32
N LEU A 31 23.10 10.75 16.13
CA LEU A 31 23.40 10.06 14.86
C LEU A 31 23.08 8.55 14.88
N LEU A 32 22.48 8.04 15.96
CA LEU A 32 21.89 6.69 15.99
C LEU A 32 20.38 6.68 15.70
N TRP A 33 19.80 7.84 15.40
CA TRP A 33 18.37 7.98 15.12
C TRP A 33 18.01 7.85 13.63
N THR A 34 18.97 8.02 12.71
CA THR A 34 18.67 8.05 11.26
C THR A 34 18.79 6.71 10.54
N VAL A 35 19.35 5.67 11.17
CA VAL A 35 19.61 4.38 10.47
C VAL A 35 18.46 3.36 10.61
N LEU A 36 17.50 3.58 11.52
CA LEU A 36 16.40 2.61 11.74
C LEU A 36 14.99 3.23 11.70
N CYS A 37 14.87 4.41 11.08
CA CYS A 37 13.62 4.90 10.52
C CYS A 37 13.74 4.95 8.99
N TRP A 38 14.37 3.92 8.41
CA TRP A 38 14.11 3.68 7.00
C TRP A 38 12.66 3.22 6.93
N PRO A 39 11.78 3.95 6.22
CA PRO A 39 10.51 3.36 5.90
C PRO A 39 10.89 2.10 5.13
N LEU A 40 10.42 0.95 5.61
CA LEU A 40 9.94 -0.06 4.69
C LEU A 40 8.79 0.64 3.92
N ALA A 41 9.17 1.54 3.01
CA ALA A 41 8.42 1.83 1.83
C ALA A 41 8.25 0.44 1.25
N GLY A 42 7.08 -0.14 1.54
CA GLY A 42 6.55 -1.23 0.75
C GLY A 42 6.74 -0.73 -0.66
N GLY A 43 7.74 -1.29 -1.33
CA GLY A 43 7.95 -1.07 -2.73
C GLY A 43 6.60 -1.33 -3.32
N MET A 44 5.97 -0.25 -3.79
CA MET A 44 5.04 -0.32 -4.89
C MET A 44 5.82 -1.05 -5.98
N ILE A 45 5.79 -2.39 -5.94
CA ILE A 45 5.80 -3.18 -7.14
C ILE A 45 4.45 -2.84 -7.77
N ARG A 46 4.45 -1.69 -8.44
CA ARG A 46 3.52 -1.40 -9.50
C ARG A 46 3.77 -2.52 -10.48
N ALA A 47 2.89 -3.52 -10.46
CA ALA A 47 2.79 -4.50 -11.51
C ALA A 47 2.79 -3.70 -12.83
N GLN A 48 3.85 -3.85 -13.60
CA GLN A 48 3.86 -3.46 -14.99
C GLN A 48 2.97 -4.49 -15.69
N GLU A 49 1.66 -4.27 -15.63
CA GLU A 49 0.69 -4.94 -16.48
C GLU A 49 1.03 -4.57 -17.93
N SER A 50 1.62 -5.54 -18.62
CA SER A 50 1.26 -5.96 -19.97
C SER A 50 0.66 -4.88 -20.89
N SER A 51 1.52 -4.21 -21.66
CA SER A 51 1.18 -3.87 -23.04
C SER A 51 1.39 -5.11 -23.91
N VAL A 52 0.51 -6.11 -23.76
CA VAL A 52 0.34 -7.15 -24.78
C VAL A 52 -0.57 -6.56 -25.83
N SER A 53 0.05 -6.06 -26.90
CA SER A 53 -0.60 -5.62 -28.11
C SER A 53 -1.43 -6.76 -28.68
N LYS A 54 -2.76 -6.59 -28.63
CA LYS A 54 -3.70 -7.39 -29.41
C LYS A 54 -3.66 -6.90 -30.86
N ALA A 55 -3.71 -7.88 -31.74
CA ALA A 55 -3.40 -7.87 -33.17
C ALA A 55 -4.23 -6.93 -34.04
N GLU A 56 -3.64 -6.55 -35.17
CA GLU A 56 -4.37 -6.35 -36.42
C GLU A 56 -3.64 -7.09 -37.56
N THR A 57 -4.25 -8.18 -38.03
CA THR A 57 -4.07 -8.68 -39.40
C THR A 57 -5.31 -8.30 -40.20
N ASN A 58 -5.07 -7.63 -41.32
CA ASN A 58 -6.01 -7.18 -42.33
C ASN A 58 -6.90 -8.28 -42.93
N THR A 59 -8.15 -7.92 -43.25
CA THR A 59 -8.86 -8.11 -44.56
C THR A 59 -10.25 -7.43 -44.42
N ASP A 60 -10.48 -6.23 -44.96
CA ASP A 60 -10.79 -5.82 -46.34
C ASP A 60 -12.28 -5.92 -46.77
N SER A 61 -12.79 -4.76 -47.21
CA SER A 61 -13.97 -4.45 -48.07
C SER A 61 -15.39 -4.62 -47.47
N THR A 62 -16.37 -3.71 -47.58
CA THR A 62 -16.56 -2.44 -48.32
C THR A 62 -17.89 -1.82 -47.85
N LYS A 63 -17.94 -0.53 -47.47
CA LYS A 63 -18.98 0.42 -47.96
C LYS A 63 -18.69 1.88 -47.53
N LEU A 64 -18.72 2.73 -48.53
CA LEU A 64 -18.52 4.18 -48.56
C LEU A 64 -19.43 4.96 -47.60
N SER A 65 -18.88 5.96 -46.89
CA SER A 65 -19.32 7.36 -47.04
C SER A 65 -18.35 8.33 -46.36
N ASP A 66 -18.05 9.40 -47.07
CA ASP A 66 -17.26 10.57 -46.70
C ASP A 66 -17.58 11.19 -45.33
N GLN A 67 -16.56 11.61 -44.56
CA GLN A 67 -16.33 13.04 -44.24
C GLN A 67 -15.12 13.30 -43.33
N SER A 68 -14.16 14.02 -43.92
CA SER A 68 -13.31 15.10 -43.39
C SER A 68 -12.53 14.97 -42.08
N CYS A 69 -11.22 14.81 -42.26
CA CYS A 69 -10.11 15.66 -41.77
C CYS A 69 -10.34 16.63 -40.60
N ALA A 70 -9.68 16.36 -39.47
CA ALA A 70 -8.90 17.37 -38.76
C ALA A 70 -7.71 16.71 -38.04
N LYS A 71 -6.53 17.04 -38.55
CA LYS A 71 -5.20 16.60 -38.12
C LYS A 71 -4.65 17.66 -37.17
N SER A 72 -4.30 17.30 -35.95
CA SER A 72 -3.47 18.13 -35.07
C SER A 72 -2.47 17.25 -34.32
N SER A 73 -1.35 17.04 -34.98
CA SER A 73 -0.07 16.65 -34.40
C SER A 73 0.50 17.78 -33.54
N GLY A 74 0.84 17.50 -32.29
CA GLY A 74 1.52 18.44 -31.40
C GLY A 74 2.45 17.72 -30.43
N LYS A 75 3.68 17.46 -30.90
CA LYS A 75 4.84 17.06 -30.10
C LYS A 75 5.50 18.33 -29.57
N THR A 76 5.71 18.47 -28.26
CA THR A 76 6.65 19.46 -27.72
C THR A 76 7.29 18.94 -26.43
N GLN A 77 8.61 18.77 -26.51
CA GLN A 77 9.56 18.62 -25.41
C GLN A 77 9.77 19.97 -24.70
N ALA A 78 10.15 19.88 -23.41
CA ALA A 78 11.02 20.80 -22.67
C ALA A 78 10.52 22.22 -22.36
N ASN A 79 10.24 22.48 -21.07
CA ASN A 79 10.94 23.49 -20.22
C ASN A 79 10.39 23.35 -18.78
N SER A 80 11.22 23.08 -17.78
CA SER A 80 11.88 24.06 -16.89
C SER A 80 10.91 24.93 -16.07
N THR A 81 11.26 25.08 -14.79
CA THR A 81 10.65 25.95 -13.77
C THR A 81 9.36 25.47 -13.10
N ARG A 82 9.38 24.27 -12.49
CA ARG A 82 8.43 24.02 -11.38
C ARG A 82 8.96 24.71 -10.13
N ALA A 83 8.39 25.89 -9.92
CA ALA A 83 8.49 26.72 -8.74
C ALA A 83 8.76 25.91 -7.47
N SER A 84 9.79 26.34 -6.77
CA SER A 84 9.97 26.21 -5.33
C SER A 84 8.71 26.69 -4.62
N SER A 85 7.69 25.83 -4.53
CA SER A 85 6.66 25.94 -3.52
C SER A 85 7.33 25.62 -2.20
N SER A 86 7.87 26.66 -1.58
CA SER A 86 8.08 26.76 -0.14
C SER A 86 6.71 26.62 0.54
N ALA A 87 6.17 25.39 0.49
CA ALA A 87 5.12 24.97 1.37
C ALA A 87 5.71 25.13 2.76
N SER A 88 5.17 26.10 3.50
CA SER A 88 5.34 26.29 4.92
C SER A 88 5.48 24.92 5.58
N SER A 89 6.73 24.56 5.91
CA SER A 89 6.99 23.42 6.78
C SER A 89 6.07 23.61 7.98
N PRO A 90 5.23 22.62 8.35
CA PRO A 90 4.37 22.72 9.51
C PRO A 90 5.25 23.11 10.68
N ARG A 91 5.22 24.40 11.02
CA ARG A 91 6.01 25.00 12.09
C ARG A 91 5.61 24.20 13.31
N GLU A 92 6.56 23.49 13.92
CA GLU A 92 6.37 22.61 15.07
C GLU A 92 5.43 23.29 16.06
N GLN A 93 4.15 22.96 15.97
CA GLN A 93 3.18 23.45 16.92
C GLN A 93 3.47 22.68 18.19
N SER A 94 3.75 23.41 19.27
CA SER A 94 3.84 22.81 20.59
C SER A 94 2.58 22.00 20.84
N PRO A 95 2.69 20.73 21.27
CA PRO A 95 1.54 19.87 21.48
C PRO A 95 0.59 20.53 22.48
N THR A 96 -0.71 20.48 22.20
CA THR A 96 -1.73 21.04 23.09
C THR A 96 -1.81 20.23 24.40
N PRO A 97 -2.26 20.82 25.53
CA PRO A 97 -2.37 20.10 26.80
C PRO A 97 -3.20 18.79 26.70
N VAL A 98 -4.26 18.81 25.88
CA VAL A 98 -5.10 17.63 25.62
C VAL A 98 -4.32 16.54 24.89
N GLN A 99 -3.50 16.91 23.90
CA GLN A 99 -2.64 15.97 23.17
C GLN A 99 -1.56 15.39 24.09
N ILE A 100 -0.94 16.20 24.94
CA ILE A 100 0.05 15.75 25.93
C ILE A 100 -0.57 14.69 26.85
N GLN A 101 -1.75 14.98 27.40
CA GLN A 101 -2.44 14.06 28.30
C GLN A 101 -2.79 12.74 27.60
N ARG A 102 -3.35 12.81 26.38
CA ARG A 102 -3.65 11.63 25.56
C ARG A 102 -2.42 10.77 25.30
N ALA A 103 -1.28 11.40 25.00
CA ALA A 103 -0.01 10.71 24.78
C ALA A 103 0.51 10.05 26.06
N LYS A 104 0.44 10.73 27.21
CA LYS A 104 0.81 10.16 28.51
C LYS A 104 -0.06 8.96 28.88
N GLU A 105 -1.37 9.04 28.67
CA GLU A 105 -2.30 7.93 28.92
C GLU A 105 -2.03 6.72 28.02
N PHE A 106 -1.75 6.97 26.74
CA PHE A 106 -1.36 5.91 25.80
C PHE A 106 -0.06 5.22 26.24
N ALA A 107 0.96 5.99 26.64
CA ALA A 107 2.19 5.42 27.18
C ALA A 107 1.92 4.63 28.46
N ALA A 108 1.15 5.16 29.41
CA ALA A 108 0.84 4.47 30.66
C ALA A 108 0.08 3.15 30.45
N THR A 109 -0.83 3.11 29.47
CA THR A 109 -1.65 1.93 29.17
C THR A 109 -0.84 0.81 28.53
N HIS A 110 0.12 1.13 27.66
CA HIS A 110 0.82 0.12 26.86
C HIS A 110 2.27 -0.12 27.28
N HIS A 111 2.91 0.85 27.94
CA HIS A 111 4.29 0.78 28.39
C HIS A 111 4.50 1.67 29.64
N PRO A 112 4.15 1.20 30.86
CA PRO A 112 4.15 2.03 32.06
C PRO A 112 5.50 2.68 32.37
N GLU A 113 6.62 1.97 32.15
CA GLU A 113 7.96 2.53 32.37
C GLU A 113 8.27 3.74 31.45
N LEU A 114 7.61 3.84 30.29
CA LEU A 114 7.76 4.98 29.38
C LEU A 114 6.94 6.17 29.88
N GLY A 115 5.75 5.91 30.45
CA GLY A 115 4.96 6.93 31.12
C GLY A 115 5.72 7.57 32.28
N GLU A 116 6.37 6.75 33.12
CA GLU A 116 7.24 7.25 34.19
C GLU A 116 8.41 8.07 33.65
N LEU A 117 9.06 7.61 32.58
CA LEU A 117 10.16 8.33 31.95
C LEU A 117 9.72 9.70 31.40
N LEU A 118 8.55 9.76 30.74
CA LEU A 118 8.00 11.02 30.25
C LEU A 118 7.71 12.01 31.38
N GLY A 119 7.22 11.54 32.54
CA GLY A 119 7.00 12.39 33.71
C GLY A 119 8.30 12.97 34.27
N ARG A 120 9.40 12.20 34.28
CA ARG A 120 10.73 12.72 34.67
C ARG A 120 11.30 13.69 33.64
N LEU A 121 11.13 13.37 32.36
CA LEU A 121 11.64 14.19 31.25
C LEU A 121 11.01 15.58 31.23
N GLU A 122 9.72 15.68 31.53
CA GLU A 122 8.98 16.94 31.66
C GLU A 122 9.61 17.92 32.66
N SER A 123 10.21 17.41 33.75
CA SER A 123 10.84 18.24 34.79
C SER A 123 12.29 18.61 34.48
N TYR A 124 12.98 17.81 33.65
CA TYR A 124 14.41 17.91 33.43
C TYR A 124 14.78 18.61 32.11
N ASP A 125 14.07 18.30 31.02
CA ASP A 125 14.38 18.77 29.67
C ASP A 125 13.11 18.92 28.83
N GLU A 126 12.53 20.13 28.87
CA GLU A 126 11.28 20.47 28.18
C GLU A 126 11.38 20.30 26.64
N PRO A 127 12.44 20.74 25.94
CA PRO A 127 12.60 20.47 24.51
C PRO A 127 12.51 18.99 24.13
N SER A 128 13.25 18.13 24.84
CA SER A 128 13.23 16.68 24.60
C SER A 128 11.87 16.06 24.94
N PHE A 129 11.19 16.58 25.97
CA PHE A 129 9.82 16.17 26.31
C PHE A 129 8.84 16.48 25.17
N VAL A 130 8.87 17.69 24.62
CA VAL A 130 8.01 18.10 23.50
C VAL A 130 8.24 17.20 22.28
N GLU A 131 9.49 16.91 21.94
CA GLU A 131 9.85 16.00 20.83
C GLU A 131 9.31 14.59 21.07
N ALA A 132 9.50 14.05 22.27
CA ALA A 132 9.01 12.72 22.64
C ALA A 132 7.48 12.61 22.55
N ILE A 133 6.75 13.65 23.00
CA ILE A 133 5.29 13.70 22.88
C ILE A 133 4.85 13.76 21.41
N GLN A 134 5.49 14.59 20.59
CA GLN A 134 5.15 14.68 19.17
C GLN A 134 5.36 13.34 18.44
N GLU A 135 6.45 12.63 18.73
CA GLU A 135 6.71 11.31 18.15
C GLU A 135 5.69 10.27 18.62
N LEU A 136 5.29 10.32 19.89
CA LEU A 136 4.28 9.44 20.43
C LEU A 136 2.91 9.68 19.76
N LEU A 137 2.52 10.94 19.57
CA LEU A 137 1.30 11.31 18.86
C LEU A 137 1.31 10.82 17.40
N ARG A 138 2.43 10.99 16.68
CA ARG A 138 2.59 10.44 15.31
C ARG A 138 2.42 8.92 15.28
N THR A 139 2.96 8.25 16.29
CA THR A 139 2.87 6.79 16.40
C THR A 139 1.44 6.35 16.70
N MET A 140 0.75 7.03 17.62
CA MET A 140 -0.66 6.78 17.93
C MET A 140 -1.54 6.95 16.69
N ASP A 141 -1.42 8.09 15.99
CA ASP A 141 -2.20 8.36 14.78
C ASP A 141 -1.96 7.31 13.69
N ARG A 142 -0.70 6.84 13.55
CA ARG A 142 -0.34 5.76 12.62
C ARG A 142 -1.01 4.44 13.03
N LEU A 143 -0.98 4.09 14.32
CA LEU A 143 -1.57 2.85 14.83
C LEU A 143 -3.10 2.85 14.71
N GLU A 144 -3.76 3.99 14.99
CA GLU A 144 -5.21 4.16 14.85
C GLU A 144 -5.64 4.03 13.39
N LYS A 145 -4.98 4.72 12.47
CA LYS A 145 -5.27 4.58 11.02
C LYS A 145 -5.04 3.16 10.50
N LEU A 146 -4.10 2.43 11.10
CA LEU A 146 -3.82 1.06 10.72
C LEU A 146 -4.88 0.09 11.26
N SER A 147 -5.32 0.29 12.51
CA SER A 147 -6.35 -0.54 13.14
C SER A 147 -7.74 -0.34 12.51
N GLU A 148 -8.06 0.88 12.08
CA GLU A 148 -9.27 1.20 11.31
C GLU A 148 -9.34 0.44 9.98
N LYS A 149 -8.20 0.35 9.27
CA LYS A 149 -8.12 -0.33 7.97
C LYS A 149 -8.05 -1.85 8.09
N ASN A 150 -7.32 -2.33 9.09
CA ASN A 150 -7.09 -3.74 9.33
C ASN A 150 -6.75 -3.98 10.80
N THR A 151 -7.74 -4.38 11.58
CA THR A 151 -7.63 -4.55 13.04
C THR A 151 -6.51 -5.51 13.44
N GLU A 152 -6.38 -6.64 12.73
CA GLU A 152 -5.30 -7.61 12.97
C GLU A 152 -3.91 -6.99 12.76
N ARG A 153 -3.75 -6.23 11.66
CA ARG A 153 -2.48 -5.57 11.37
C ARG A 153 -2.16 -4.47 12.38
N GLY A 154 -3.17 -3.71 12.81
CA GLY A 154 -3.02 -2.72 13.88
C GLY A 154 -2.57 -3.36 15.19
N ARG A 155 -3.10 -4.55 15.52
CA ARG A 155 -2.73 -5.29 16.72
C ARG A 155 -1.28 -5.77 16.70
N VAL A 156 -0.82 -6.33 15.57
CA VAL A 156 0.58 -6.74 15.38
C VAL A 156 1.53 -5.54 15.46
N GLU A 157 1.19 -4.42 14.84
CA GLU A 157 2.02 -3.22 14.87
C GLU A 157 2.12 -2.62 16.29
N LEU A 158 1.03 -2.65 17.06
CA LEU A 158 1.04 -2.23 18.46
C LEU A 158 1.99 -3.09 19.30
N GLU A 159 1.98 -4.41 19.10
CA GLU A 159 2.92 -5.31 19.79
C GLU A 159 4.38 -5.08 19.35
N ASP A 160 4.67 -4.87 18.06
CA ASP A 160 6.04 -4.52 17.61
C ASP A 160 6.50 -3.21 18.22
N TRP A 161 5.60 -2.22 18.36
CA TRP A 161 5.89 -0.96 19.03
C TRP A 161 6.21 -1.14 20.52
N LYS A 162 5.44 -1.95 21.26
CA LYS A 162 5.72 -2.27 22.68
C LYS A 162 7.09 -2.93 22.85
N LEU A 163 7.39 -3.93 22.02
CA LEU A 163 8.69 -4.62 22.06
C LEU A 163 9.83 -3.64 21.73
N THR A 164 9.66 -2.81 20.71
CA THR A 164 10.68 -1.83 20.28
C THR A 164 10.94 -0.77 21.34
N SER A 165 9.90 -0.21 21.97
CA SER A 165 10.04 0.78 23.03
C SER A 165 10.74 0.19 24.25
N ARG A 166 10.40 -1.03 24.66
CA ARG A 166 11.07 -1.72 25.78
C ARG A 166 12.54 -2.04 25.48
N ILE A 167 12.85 -2.51 24.28
CA ILE A 167 14.24 -2.73 23.85
C ILE A 167 15.06 -1.44 23.90
N ARG A 168 14.50 -0.32 23.42
CA ARG A 168 15.17 0.98 23.46
C ARG A 168 15.43 1.45 24.89
N LEU A 169 14.45 1.27 25.79
CA LEU A 169 14.61 1.62 27.20
C LEU A 169 15.71 0.79 27.87
N LEU A 170 15.72 -0.53 27.64
CA LEU A 170 16.78 -1.40 28.16
C LEU A 170 18.15 -1.07 27.57
N ALA A 171 18.22 -0.71 26.29
CA ALA A 171 19.47 -0.28 25.66
C ALA A 171 20.00 1.03 26.26
N ALA A 172 19.12 1.99 26.56
CA ALA A 172 19.51 3.21 27.27
C ALA A 172 20.01 2.91 28.68
N ARG A 173 19.32 2.04 29.43
CA ARG A 173 19.78 1.57 30.75
C ARG A 173 21.14 0.87 30.67
N LEU A 174 21.36 0.06 29.64
CA LEU A 174 22.64 -0.61 29.42
C LEU A 174 23.78 0.39 29.22
N ALA A 175 23.55 1.43 28.41
CA ALA A 175 24.53 2.48 28.17
C ALA A 175 24.87 3.27 29.44
N MET A 176 23.92 3.45 30.35
CA MET A 176 24.15 4.08 31.66
C MET A 176 24.85 3.16 32.65
N ALA A 177 24.54 1.85 32.63
CA ALA A 177 25.14 0.85 33.51
C ALA A 177 26.65 0.70 33.27
N ASP A 178 27.11 0.84 32.02
CA ASP A 178 28.53 0.82 31.69
C ASP A 178 29.28 2.08 32.19
N ALA A 179 28.56 3.16 32.55
CA ALA A 179 29.14 4.43 33.02
C ALA A 179 29.21 4.57 34.56
N LEU A 180 28.51 3.73 35.31
CA LEU A 180 28.41 3.83 36.78
C LEU A 180 29.06 2.61 37.47
N PRO A 181 29.91 2.79 38.50
CA PRO A 181 30.43 1.69 39.30
C PRO A 181 29.29 0.90 39.94
N VAL A 182 29.19 -0.40 39.61
CA VAL A 182 28.02 -1.23 39.95
C VAL A 182 28.09 -1.69 41.40
N GLU A 183 27.28 -1.10 42.27
CA GLU A 183 27.05 -1.63 43.63
C GLU A 183 25.95 -2.72 43.68
N ASN A 184 25.15 -2.88 42.60
CA ASN A 184 24.05 -3.85 42.54
C ASN A 184 24.25 -4.94 41.46
N PRO A 185 24.49 -6.21 41.84
CA PRO A 185 24.76 -7.30 40.90
C PRO A 185 23.53 -7.71 40.04
N GLU A 186 22.30 -7.43 40.48
CA GLU A 186 21.09 -7.73 39.71
C GLU A 186 20.86 -6.76 38.54
N ALA A 187 21.41 -5.54 38.63
CA ALA A 187 21.46 -4.58 37.53
C ALA A 187 22.68 -4.79 36.61
N SER A 188 23.29 -5.99 36.66
CA SER A 188 24.46 -6.31 35.85
C SER A 188 24.15 -6.14 34.36
N SER A 189 25.09 -5.50 33.64
CA SER A 189 25.12 -5.37 32.18
C SER A 189 24.79 -6.69 31.45
N SER A 190 25.14 -7.83 32.05
CA SER A 190 24.80 -9.17 31.53
C SER A 190 23.29 -9.47 31.56
N ALA A 191 22.60 -9.17 32.66
CA ALA A 191 21.16 -9.42 32.81
C ALA A 191 20.34 -8.58 31.83
N ILE A 192 20.69 -7.30 31.67
CA ILE A 192 20.04 -6.40 30.70
C ILE A 192 20.22 -6.92 29.26
N LYS A 193 21.43 -7.38 28.90
CA LYS A 193 21.72 -7.98 27.60
C LYS A 193 20.90 -9.24 27.33
N GLN A 194 20.70 -10.08 28.36
CA GLN A 194 19.85 -11.27 28.24
C GLN A 194 18.39 -10.90 28.00
N GLU A 195 17.86 -9.91 28.72
CA GLU A 195 16.48 -9.45 28.51
C GLU A 195 16.28 -8.83 27.11
N ILE A 196 17.23 -8.01 26.64
CA ILE A 196 17.21 -7.48 25.26
C ILE A 196 17.19 -8.62 24.23
N ARG A 197 17.99 -9.68 24.43
CA ARG A 197 17.99 -10.84 23.52
C ARG A 197 16.63 -11.53 23.48
N LYS A 198 15.96 -11.72 24.62
CA LYS A 198 14.62 -12.33 24.67
C LYS A 198 13.62 -11.49 23.87
N LEU A 199 13.56 -10.18 24.11
CA LEU A 199 12.65 -9.29 23.39
C LEU A 199 12.93 -9.23 21.88
N LEU A 200 14.20 -9.35 21.47
CA LEU A 200 14.57 -9.43 20.05
C LEU A 200 14.08 -10.73 19.40
N ILE A 201 14.11 -11.86 20.13
CA ILE A 201 13.56 -13.14 19.66
C ILE A 201 12.04 -13.01 19.52
N GLU A 202 11.35 -12.53 20.54
CA GLU A 202 9.88 -12.30 20.50
C GLU A 202 9.48 -11.41 19.33
N ARG A 203 10.24 -10.34 19.07
CA ARG A 203 10.01 -9.46 17.93
C ARG A 203 10.21 -10.17 16.59
N ALA A 204 11.24 -11.00 16.47
CA ALA A 204 11.49 -11.77 15.26
C ALA A 204 10.36 -12.79 15.02
N GLU A 205 9.86 -13.42 16.07
CA GLU A 205 8.72 -14.35 16.02
C GLU A 205 7.42 -13.64 15.62
N LEU A 206 7.13 -12.46 16.20
CA LEU A 206 5.98 -11.63 15.83
C LEU A 206 6.00 -11.24 14.35
N ARG A 207 7.17 -10.85 13.83
CA ARG A 207 7.33 -10.53 12.40
C ARG A 207 7.15 -11.76 11.52
N LYS A 208 7.72 -12.89 11.92
CA LYS A 208 7.56 -14.17 11.21
C LYS A 208 6.09 -14.57 11.14
N SER A 209 5.36 -14.52 12.26
CA SER A 209 3.94 -14.89 12.31
C SER A 209 3.09 -13.98 11.40
N SER A 210 3.32 -12.67 11.45
CA SER A 210 2.66 -11.71 10.55
C SER A 210 2.90 -12.04 9.07
N LEU A 211 4.16 -12.28 8.68
CA LEU A 211 4.52 -12.61 7.30
C LEU A 211 3.93 -13.96 6.86
N THR A 212 3.85 -14.95 7.76
CA THR A 212 3.22 -16.23 7.43
C THR A 212 1.71 -16.09 7.19
N ALA A 213 1.03 -15.25 7.98
CA ALA A 213 -0.39 -14.96 7.77
C ALA A 213 -0.64 -14.20 6.46
N GLU A 214 0.23 -13.23 6.13
CA GLU A 214 0.16 -12.51 4.85
C GLU A 214 0.40 -13.45 3.66
N ARG A 215 1.40 -14.33 3.75
CA ARG A 215 1.65 -15.36 2.74
C ARG A 215 0.41 -16.22 2.49
N GLN A 216 -0.26 -16.67 3.54
CA GLN A 216 -1.47 -17.49 3.41
C GLN A 216 -2.58 -16.73 2.68
N ARG A 217 -2.86 -15.48 3.07
CA ARG A 217 -3.89 -14.65 2.40
C ARG A 217 -3.61 -14.45 0.91
N LEU A 218 -2.34 -14.28 0.54
CA LEU A 218 -1.93 -14.13 -0.85
C LEU A 218 -2.07 -15.45 -1.62
N GLN A 219 -1.77 -16.58 -0.99
CA GLN A 219 -1.99 -17.91 -1.57
C GLN A 219 -3.49 -18.15 -1.85
N ASP A 220 -4.36 -17.88 -0.87
CA ASP A 220 -5.81 -18.03 -1.05
C ASP A 220 -6.35 -17.13 -2.19
N ARG A 221 -5.78 -15.93 -2.35
CA ARG A 221 -6.12 -15.03 -3.45
C ARG A 221 -5.64 -15.55 -4.80
N LEU A 222 -4.42 -16.09 -4.85
CA LEU A 222 -3.84 -16.69 -6.04
C LEU A 222 -4.67 -17.89 -6.50
N GLU A 223 -5.09 -18.76 -5.58
CA GLU A 223 -5.97 -19.89 -5.87
C GLU A 223 -7.30 -19.44 -6.49
N LYS A 224 -7.91 -18.38 -5.95
CA LYS A 224 -9.15 -17.80 -6.51
C LYS A 224 -8.95 -17.29 -7.93
N VAL A 225 -7.86 -16.57 -8.19
CA VAL A 225 -7.55 -16.06 -9.53
C VAL A 225 -7.30 -17.21 -10.51
N ASN A 226 -6.57 -18.23 -10.10
CA ASN A 226 -6.34 -19.42 -10.93
C ASN A 226 -7.63 -20.15 -11.28
N ARG A 227 -8.56 -20.25 -10.31
CA ARG A 227 -9.90 -20.79 -10.56
C ARG A 227 -10.67 -19.95 -11.58
N GLN A 228 -10.61 -18.62 -11.48
CA GLN A 228 -11.25 -17.73 -12.45
C GLN A 228 -10.65 -17.90 -13.86
N LEU A 229 -9.33 -18.04 -13.95
CA LEU A 229 -8.65 -18.31 -15.22
C LEU A 229 -9.07 -19.65 -15.82
N SER A 230 -9.17 -20.71 -15.01
CA SER A 230 -9.64 -22.01 -15.51
C SER A 230 -11.10 -21.93 -16.00
N GLU A 231 -11.98 -21.27 -15.24
CA GLU A 231 -13.38 -21.10 -15.64
C GLU A 231 -13.52 -20.27 -16.93
N LEU A 232 -12.72 -19.21 -17.08
CA LEU A 232 -12.69 -18.42 -18.32
C LEU A 232 -12.18 -19.26 -19.49
N SER A 233 -11.09 -20.00 -19.32
CA SER A 233 -10.53 -20.84 -20.38
C SER A 233 -11.51 -21.93 -20.85
N GLU A 234 -12.31 -22.49 -19.95
CA GLU A 234 -13.34 -23.48 -20.29
C GLU A 234 -14.51 -22.83 -21.03
N ARG A 235 -14.98 -21.67 -20.55
CA ARG A 235 -16.02 -20.89 -21.24
C ARG A 235 -15.59 -20.45 -22.63
N GLU A 236 -14.34 -20.02 -22.78
CA GLU A 236 -13.76 -19.66 -24.09
C GLU A 236 -13.81 -20.85 -25.06
N ARG A 237 -13.40 -22.04 -24.63
CA ARG A 237 -13.50 -23.26 -25.46
C ARG A 237 -14.93 -23.56 -25.87
N GLN A 238 -15.87 -23.52 -24.92
CA GLN A 238 -17.29 -23.74 -25.20
C GLN A 238 -17.87 -22.69 -26.16
N ASN A 239 -17.44 -21.44 -26.03
CA ASN A 239 -17.87 -20.36 -26.91
C ASN A 239 -17.31 -20.54 -28.32
N ILE A 240 -16.04 -20.93 -28.46
CA ILE A 240 -15.41 -21.23 -29.75
C ILE A 240 -16.17 -22.37 -30.44
N GLU A 241 -16.49 -23.44 -29.72
CA GLU A 241 -17.25 -24.57 -30.28
C GLU A 241 -18.64 -24.15 -30.76
N ARG A 242 -19.37 -23.36 -29.95
CA ARG A 242 -20.68 -22.81 -30.35
C ARG A 242 -20.60 -21.91 -31.57
N GLU A 243 -19.55 -21.10 -31.69
CA GLU A 243 -19.34 -20.27 -32.88
C GLU A 243 -19.01 -21.12 -34.10
N LEU A 244 -18.20 -22.18 -33.94
CA LEU A 244 -17.90 -23.13 -35.01
C LEU A 244 -19.18 -23.83 -35.50
N ASP A 245 -20.00 -24.38 -34.59
CA ASP A 245 -21.29 -25.01 -34.91
C ASP A 245 -22.22 -24.06 -35.68
N ARG A 246 -22.29 -22.79 -35.24
CA ARG A 246 -23.08 -21.75 -35.92
C ARG A 246 -22.58 -21.51 -37.34
N LEU A 247 -21.26 -21.44 -37.54
CA LEU A 247 -20.66 -21.25 -38.85
C LEU A 247 -20.93 -22.45 -39.78
N GLU A 248 -20.81 -23.68 -39.27
CA GLU A 248 -21.12 -24.90 -40.03
C GLU A 248 -22.60 -24.99 -40.42
N ALA A 249 -23.50 -24.71 -39.47
CA ALA A 249 -24.94 -24.68 -39.71
C ALA A 249 -25.29 -23.64 -40.79
N ASN A 250 -24.73 -22.43 -40.71
CA ASN A 250 -24.91 -21.39 -41.71
C ASN A 250 -24.35 -21.78 -43.09
N ALA A 251 -23.17 -22.41 -43.12
CA ALA A 251 -22.56 -22.88 -44.37
C ALA A 251 -23.39 -23.99 -45.04
N SER A 252 -23.94 -24.92 -44.27
CA SER A 252 -24.82 -25.98 -44.79
C SER A 252 -26.14 -25.42 -45.34
N GLN A 253 -26.76 -24.46 -44.64
CA GLN A 253 -27.97 -23.76 -45.10
C GLN A 253 -27.72 -22.92 -46.36
N ALA A 254 -26.55 -22.27 -46.47
CA ALA A 254 -26.17 -21.56 -47.68
C ALA A 254 -26.09 -22.51 -48.88
N LYS A 255 -25.49 -23.70 -48.70
CA LYS A 255 -25.41 -24.74 -49.75
C LYS A 255 -26.80 -25.24 -50.17
N THR A 256 -27.71 -25.49 -49.23
CA THR A 256 -29.08 -25.94 -49.57
C THR A 256 -29.87 -24.86 -50.30
N ARG A 257 -29.76 -23.59 -49.87
CA ARG A 257 -30.36 -22.43 -50.56
C ARG A 257 -29.83 -22.26 -51.99
N GLN A 258 -28.53 -22.42 -52.19
CA GLN A 258 -27.93 -22.37 -53.54
C GLN A 258 -28.48 -23.46 -54.46
N LYS A 259 -28.60 -24.70 -53.96
CA LYS A 259 -29.19 -25.82 -54.72
C LYS A 259 -30.67 -25.58 -55.06
N ALA A 260 -31.45 -25.05 -54.12
CA ALA A 260 -32.85 -24.70 -54.35
C ALA A 260 -32.99 -23.61 -55.42
N ALA A 261 -32.21 -22.54 -55.33
CA ALA A 261 -32.20 -21.45 -56.30
C ALA A 261 -31.77 -21.92 -57.71
N GLN A 262 -30.84 -22.86 -57.82
CA GLN A 262 -30.47 -23.47 -59.11
C GLN A 262 -31.62 -24.29 -59.73
N LYS A 263 -32.37 -25.04 -58.91
CA LYS A 263 -33.52 -25.84 -59.36
C LYS A 263 -34.71 -24.96 -59.77
N GLU A 264 -34.94 -23.85 -59.08
CA GLU A 264 -35.96 -22.87 -59.47
C GLU A 264 -35.61 -22.22 -60.83
N LYS A 265 -34.35 -21.81 -61.04
CA LYS A 265 -33.90 -21.26 -62.32
C LYS A 265 -34.05 -22.23 -63.49
N SER A 266 -33.81 -23.53 -63.30
CA SER A 266 -34.02 -24.52 -64.38
C SER A 266 -35.51 -24.78 -64.65
N SER A 267 -36.36 -24.71 -63.62
CA SER A 267 -37.81 -24.94 -63.76
C SER A 267 -38.54 -23.75 -64.39
N GLN A 268 -38.08 -22.52 -64.12
CA GLN A 268 -38.66 -21.29 -64.65
C GLN A 268 -38.37 -21.08 -66.14
N ASN A 269 -37.21 -21.55 -66.63
CA ASN A 269 -36.87 -21.55 -68.06
C ASN A 269 -37.81 -22.47 -68.88
N THR A 270 -38.30 -23.57 -68.28
CA THR A 270 -39.23 -24.50 -68.97
C THR A 270 -40.67 -23.96 -69.02
N ARG A 271 -41.08 -23.14 -68.04
CA ARG A 271 -42.42 -22.52 -68.02
C ARG A 271 -42.55 -21.26 -68.88
N GLN A 272 -41.47 -20.52 -69.12
CA GLN A 272 -41.52 -19.37 -70.04
C GLN A 272 -41.67 -19.74 -71.52
N ARG A 273 -41.50 -21.02 -71.90
CA ARG A 273 -41.73 -21.47 -73.29
C ARG A 273 -43.20 -21.81 -73.60
N SER A 274 -44.09 -21.84 -72.60
CA SER A 274 -45.50 -22.25 -72.78
C SER A 274 -46.55 -21.19 -72.42
N SER A 275 -46.15 -19.96 -72.08
CA SER A 275 -47.09 -18.87 -71.73
C SER A 275 -47.13 -17.71 -72.72
N SER A 276 -46.90 -17.94 -74.01
CA SER A 276 -47.09 -16.91 -75.06
C SER A 276 -48.55 -16.79 -75.54
N ASN A 277 -49.56 -17.21 -74.76
CA ASN A 277 -50.96 -17.04 -75.18
C ASN A 277 -51.93 -17.05 -73.98
N ALA A 278 -52.05 -15.96 -73.22
CA ALA A 278 -53.26 -15.65 -72.44
C ALA A 278 -53.27 -14.20 -71.94
N PRO A 279 -54.46 -13.57 -71.79
CA PRO A 279 -54.62 -12.11 -71.78
C PRO A 279 -54.44 -11.48 -70.40
N GLN A 280 -54.04 -10.21 -70.43
CA GLN A 280 -53.94 -9.30 -69.30
C GLN A 280 -55.31 -9.12 -68.62
N SER A 281 -55.38 -9.33 -67.31
CA SER A 281 -56.42 -8.71 -66.49
C SER A 281 -55.81 -7.97 -65.31
N ASP A 282 -56.17 -6.69 -65.31
CA ASP A 282 -55.93 -5.63 -64.36
C ASP A 282 -56.53 -5.94 -62.98
N SER A 283 -55.72 -5.79 -61.93
CA SER A 283 -56.26 -5.58 -60.58
C SER A 283 -55.21 -4.99 -59.65
N THR A 284 -55.35 -3.69 -59.48
CA THR A 284 -54.76 -2.81 -58.48
C THR A 284 -55.15 -3.22 -57.06
N VAL A 285 -54.19 -3.57 -56.19
CA VAL A 285 -54.42 -3.63 -54.72
C VAL A 285 -53.23 -3.06 -53.93
N LYS A 286 -53.34 -1.76 -53.65
CA LYS A 286 -53.04 -1.00 -52.42
C LYS A 286 -52.36 -1.75 -51.24
N PRO A 287 -51.18 -1.31 -50.75
CA PRO A 287 -50.67 -1.74 -49.45
C PRO A 287 -51.12 -0.79 -48.33
N ALA A 288 -51.83 -1.37 -47.36
CA ALA A 288 -52.22 -0.72 -46.12
C ALA A 288 -51.07 -0.69 -45.11
N GLU A 289 -51.01 0.45 -44.43
CA GLU A 289 -50.19 0.85 -43.29
C GLU A 289 -50.24 -0.07 -42.05
N LYS A 290 -49.15 0.02 -41.26
CA LYS A 290 -49.03 -0.06 -39.78
C LYS A 290 -48.96 -1.43 -39.07
N PRO A 291 -48.49 -1.50 -37.79
CA PRO A 291 -47.64 -0.57 -37.03
C PRO A 291 -46.45 -1.23 -36.29
N ALA A 292 -45.52 -0.38 -35.86
CA ALA A 292 -44.45 -0.68 -34.92
C ALA A 292 -44.98 -1.16 -33.56
N LYS A 293 -44.40 -2.24 -33.03
CA LYS A 293 -44.50 -2.59 -31.60
C LYS A 293 -43.13 -2.48 -30.95
N ASN A 294 -42.96 -1.33 -30.30
CA ASN A 294 -42.29 -1.14 -29.03
C ASN A 294 -42.48 -2.36 -28.11
N ASN A 295 -41.42 -2.86 -27.48
CA ASN A 295 -41.58 -3.46 -26.16
C ASN A 295 -40.31 -3.36 -25.32
N GLN A 296 -40.55 -2.77 -24.16
CA GLN A 296 -39.64 -2.48 -23.07
C GLN A 296 -39.16 -3.76 -22.38
N LYS A 297 -37.93 -3.62 -21.92
CA LYS A 297 -37.18 -4.45 -20.97
C LYS A 297 -37.83 -4.42 -19.59
N PRO A 298 -37.77 -5.52 -18.83
CA PRO A 298 -37.47 -5.48 -17.40
C PRO A 298 -35.97 -5.64 -17.15
#